data_AF-A0A8J3MGG5-F1
#
_entry.id   AF-A0A8J3MGG5-F1
#
_cell.length_a   1.000
_cell.length_b   1.000
_cell.length_c   1.000
_cell.angle_alpha   90.00
_cell.angle_beta   90.00
_cell.angle_gamma   90.00
#
_symmetry.space_group_name_H-M   'P 1'
#
loop_
_entity.id
_entity.type
_entity.pdbx_description
1 polymer ?
#
loop_
_entity_poly.entity_id
_entity_poly.type
_entity_poly.pdbx_seq_one_letter_code
_entity_poly.pdbx_strand_id
1 'polypeptide(L)' 'MTRDWRRGSIRLIPGYHLLNAAGLPVAELAEVDFALEGGFVNVRVPGRDDVQLVSAPALHLITCPTR' A
#
# COMPACT_ATOMS: atom_id res chain seq x y z
N MET A 1 2.93 -16.26 10.34
CA MET A 1 2.90 -16.46 8.87
C MET A 1 3.84 -15.45 8.24
N THR A 2 4.73 -15.88 7.34
CA THR A 2 5.64 -14.97 6.63
C THR A 2 4.85 -14.27 5.52
N ARG A 3 4.82 -12.94 5.53
CA ARG A 3 4.15 -12.14 4.49
C ARG A 3 4.98 -12.17 3.21
N ASP A 4 4.31 -12.42 2.08
CA ASP A 4 4.91 -12.31 0.75
C ASP A 4 4.91 -10.85 0.30
N TRP A 5 6.03 -10.18 0.53
CA TRP A 5 6.21 -8.76 0.19
C TRP A 5 6.57 -8.60 -1.28
N ARG A 6 5.82 -7.75 -1.97
CA ARG A 6 6.03 -7.36 -3.37
C ARG A 6 6.20 -5.86 -3.45
N ARG A 7 6.91 -5.38 -4.47
CA ARG A 7 7.07 -3.95 -4.73
C ARG A 7 6.17 -3.51 -5.87
N GLY A 8 5.57 -2.32 -5.75
CA GLY A 8 4.66 -1.82 -6.77
C GLY A 8 4.01 -0.49 -6.43
N SER A 9 2.85 -0.24 -7.02
CA SER A 9 2.04 0.95 -6.76
C SER A 9 0.66 0.59 -6.23
N ILE A 10 0.09 1.50 -5.46
CA ILE A 10 -1.24 1.40 -4.85
C ILE A 10 -1.98 2.70 -5.11
N ARG A 11 -3.19 2.60 -5.66
CA ARG A 11 -4.16 3.69 -5.76
C ARG A 11 -5.43 3.30 -5.01
N LEU A 12 -5.95 4.22 -4.21
CA LEU A 12 -7.17 4.06 -3.44
C LEU A 12 -8.37 4.69 -4.14
N ILE A 13 -9.57 4.25 -3.77
CA ILE A 13 -10.81 4.92 -4.19
C ILE A 13 -10.94 6.30 -3.51
N PRO A 14 -11.73 7.24 -4.07
CA PRO A 14 -11.93 8.55 -3.46
C PRO A 14 -12.39 8.49 -2.00
N GLY A 15 -11.85 9.38 -1.15
CA GLY A 15 -12.16 9.46 0.28
C GLY A 15 -11.26 8.63 1.19
N TYR A 16 -10.37 7.80 0.63
CA TYR A 16 -9.37 7.02 1.37
C TYR A 16 -7.97 7.53 1.10
N HIS A 17 -7.11 7.45 2.12
CA HIS A 17 -5.75 7.97 2.07
C HIS A 17 -4.75 7.03 2.76
N LEU A 18 -3.54 7.02 2.22
CA LEU A 18 -2.32 6.55 2.87
C LEU A 18 -1.44 7.77 3.18
N LEU A 19 -0.49 7.62 4.10
CA LEU A 19 0.51 8.62 4.40
C LEU A 19 1.77 8.36 3.58
N ASN A 20 2.30 9.39 2.92
CA ASN A 20 3.60 9.33 2.25
C ASN A 20 4.76 9.47 3.26
N ALA A 21 6.01 9.47 2.76
CA ALA A 21 7.21 9.63 3.57
C ALA A 21 7.25 10.93 4.39
N ALA A 22 6.63 12.01 3.89
CA ALA A 22 6.50 13.29 4.58
C ALA A 22 5.33 13.33 5.58
N GLY A 23 4.58 12.24 5.74
CA GLY A 23 3.40 12.17 6.61
C GLY A 23 2.15 12.83 6.02
N LEU A 24 2.15 13.17 4.73
CA LEU A 24 1.01 13.79 4.07
C LEU A 24 0.04 12.72 3.54
N PRO A 25 -1.28 12.95 3.66
CA PRO A 25 -2.28 12.06 3.09
C PRO A 25 -2.27 12.12 1.56
N VAL A 26 -2.21 10.96 0.92
CA VAL A 26 -2.21 10.77 -0.53
C VAL A 26 -3.13 9.61 -0.91
N ALA A 27 -3.77 9.71 -2.08
CA ALA A 27 -4.62 8.65 -2.62
C ALA A 27 -3.83 7.60 -3.42
N GLU A 28 -2.57 7.89 -3.76
CA GLU A 28 -1.71 7.03 -4.55
C GLU A 28 -0.29 7.04 -4.02
N LEU A 29 0.33 5.87 -4.00
CA LEU A 29 1.74 5.66 -3.70
C LEU A 29 2.37 4.77 -4.77
N ALA A 30 3.55 5.17 -5.23
CA ALA A 30 4.38 4.37 -6.12
C ALA A 30 5.61 3.87 -5.34
N GLU A 31 6.25 2.82 -5.87
CA GLU A 31 7.51 2.29 -5.32
C GLU A 31 7.42 1.86 -3.85
N VAL A 32 6.28 1.30 -3.44
CA VAL A 32 6.03 0.79 -2.09
C VAL A 32 6.14 -0.71 -2.01
N ASP A 33 6.52 -1.22 -0.85
CA ASP A 33 6.43 -2.65 -0.56
C ASP A 33 5.06 -2.96 0.02
N PHE A 34 4.40 -4.00 -0.46
CA PHE A 34 3.08 -4.39 -0.01
C PHE A 34 2.94 -5.90 0.13
N ALA A 35 2.03 -6.33 1.01
CA ALA A 35 1.64 -7.72 1.17
C ALA A 35 0.12 -7.84 1.33
N LEU A 36 -0.48 -8.80 0.64
CA LEU A 36 -1.91 -9.09 0.71
C LEU A 36 -2.17 -10.17 1.77
N GLU A 37 -3.08 -9.92 2.70
CA GLU A 37 -3.41 -10.86 3.77
C GLU A 37 -4.87 -10.69 4.21
N GLY A 38 -5.68 -11.75 4.11
CA GLY A 38 -7.01 -11.79 4.74
C GLY A 38 -7.98 -10.68 4.32
N GLY A 39 -7.89 -10.17 3.08
CA GLY A 39 -8.72 -9.05 2.62
C GLY A 39 -8.15 -7.67 2.96
N PHE A 40 -6.90 -7.59 3.42
CA PHE A 40 -6.18 -6.36 3.67
C PHE A 40 -4.89 -6.29 2.84
N VAL A 41 -4.40 -5.07 2.69
CA VAL A 41 -3.09 -4.75 2.13
C VAL A 41 -2.26 -4.07 3.19
N ASN A 42 -1.15 -4.70 3.53
CA ASN A 42 -0.12 -4.13 4.37
C ASN A 42 0.81 -3.33 3.46
N VAL A 43 1.09 -2.08 3.78
CA VAL A 43 1.89 -1.16 2.95
C VAL A 43 3.04 -0.61 3.77
N ARG A 44 4.26 -0.77 3.26
CA ARG A 44 5.48 -0.13 3.76
C ARG A 44 5.89 0.95 2.77
N VAL A 45 5.97 2.17 3.25
CA VAL A 45 6.41 3.32 2.45
C VAL A 45 7.87 3.59 2.77
N PRO A 46 8.77 3.62 1.78
CA PRO A 46 10.17 3.98 2.01
C PRO A 46 10.29 5.32 2.77
N GLY A 47 11.11 5.34 3.81
CA GLY A 47 11.28 6.52 4.69
C GLY A 47 10.29 6.61 5.85
N ARG A 48 9.44 5.59 6.07
CA ARG A 48 8.63 5.45 7.27
C ARG A 48 8.96 4.15 8.02
N ASP A 49 8.77 4.18 9.33
CA ASP A 49 9.02 3.03 10.21
C ASP A 49 7.74 2.25 10.58
N ASP A 50 6.60 2.59 9.97
CA ASP A 50 5.31 1.96 10.20
C ASP A 50 4.81 1.13 9.00
N VAL A 51 3.87 0.23 9.28
CA VAL A 51 3.09 -0.49 8.26
C VAL A 51 1.68 0.07 8.28
N GLN A 52 1.23 0.59 7.15
CA GLN A 52 -0.13 1.07 6.98
C GLN A 52 -1.01 -0.07 6.47
N LEU A 53 -2.21 -0.21 7.06
CA LEU A 53 -3.15 -1.27 6.71
C LEU A 53 -4.32 -0.67 5.93
N VAL A 54 -4.62 -1.26 4.77
CA VAL A 54 -5.73 -0.84 3.90
C VAL A 54 -6.68 -2.02 3.70
N SER A 55 -7.97 -1.79 3.89
CA SER A 55 -9.01 -2.77 3.54
C SER A 55 -9.09 -2.92 2.03
N ALA A 56 -9.12 -4.15 1.48
CA ALA A 56 -9.15 -4.38 0.04
C ALA A 56 -10.26 -3.63 -0.71
N PRO A 57 -11.49 -3.46 -0.17
CA PRO A 57 -12.52 -2.60 -0.77
C PRO A 57 -12.15 -1.13 -0.96
N ALA A 58 -11.16 -0.61 -0.24
CA ALA A 58 -10.66 0.76 -0.40
C ALA A 58 -9.66 0.92 -1.56
N LEU A 59 -9.25 -0.19 -2.18
CA LEU A 59 -8.33 -0.16 -3.32
C LEU A 59 -9.07 0.16 -4.61
N HIS A 60 -8.47 1.03 -5.40
CA HIS A 60 -8.83 1.19 -6.81
C HIS A 60 -7.97 0.31 -7.71
N LEU A 61 -6.65 0.32 -7.51
CA LEU A 61 -5.71 -0.47 -8.32
C LEU A 61 -4.43 -0.75 -7.53
N ILE A 62 -3.91 -1.97 -7.66
CA ILE A 62 -2.53 -2.32 -7.29
C ILE A 62 -1.83 -2.81 -8.54
N THR A 63 -0.62 -2.30 -8.80
CA THR A 63 0.24 -2.85 -9.85
C THR A 63 1.54 -3.36 -9.23
N CYS A 64 2.03 -4.49 -9.70
CA CYS A 64 3.37 -4.97 -9.40
C CYS A 64 3.95 -5.65 -10.65
N PRO A 65 5.26 -5.51 -10.92
CA PRO A 65 5.89 -6.23 -12.00
C PRO A 65 5.72 -7.74 -11.79
N THR A 66 5.26 -8.45 -12.82
CA THR A 66 5.47 -9.89 -12.92
C THR A 66 6.97 -10.09 -13.14
N ARG A 67 7.66 -10.65 -12.14
CA ARG A 67 8.98 -11.22 -12.39
C ARG A 67 8.87 -12.38 -13.37
#